data_AF-K9PCT5-F1
#
_entry.id   AF-K9PCT5-F1
#
_cell.length_a   1.000
_cell.length_b   1.000
_cell.length_c   1.000
_cell.angle_alpha   90.00
_cell.angle_beta   90.00
_cell.angle_gamma   90.00
#
_symmetry.space_group_name_H-M   'P 1'
#
loop_
_entity.id
_entity.type
_entity.pdbx_description
1 polymer ?
#
loop_
_entity_poly.entity_id
_entity_poly.type
_entity_poly.pdbx_seq_one_letter_code
_entity_poly.pdbx_strand_id
1 'polypeptide(L)' 'MQPNFEAMTTKELIAYALAHREDIEPLRVLYSRRTPDSEATWYGPMTTEDGTPIEENIRIAEAAIRQRVEQADRRKQDS' A
#
# COMPACT_ATOMS: atom_id res chain seq x y z
N MET A 1 23.70 12.91 16.22
CA MET A 1 23.85 12.86 14.75
C MET A 1 22.74 11.98 14.23
N GLN A 2 21.98 12.42 13.22
CA GLN A 2 20.90 11.60 12.67
C GLN A 2 21.50 10.42 11.88
N PRO A 3 20.95 9.19 11.98
CA PRO A 3 21.38 8.07 11.17
C PRO A 3 21.17 8.33 9.67
N ASN A 4 21.96 7.66 8.83
CA ASN A 4 21.72 7.66 7.39
C ASN A 4 20.65 6.60 7.05
N PHE A 5 19.38 6.99 7.08
CA PHE A 5 18.24 6.10 6.81
C PHE A 5 18.25 5.53 5.38
N GLU A 6 18.77 6.27 4.40
CA GLU A 6 18.86 5.79 3.01
C GLU A 6 19.78 4.57 2.87
N ALA A 7 20.80 4.45 3.74
CA ALA A 7 21.72 3.33 3.76
C ALA A 7 21.22 2.11 4.57
N MET A 8 20.15 2.26 5.36
CA MET A 8 19.60 1.18 6.18
C MET A 8 18.80 0.18 5.34
N THR A 9 18.83 -1.09 5.71
CA THR A 9 17.91 -2.11 5.20
C THR A 9 16.48 -1.86 5.70
N THR A 10 15.48 -2.46 5.04
CA THR A 10 14.08 -2.37 5.50
C THR A 10 13.91 -2.85 6.94
N LYS A 11 14.62 -3.92 7.35
CA LYS A 11 14.57 -4.44 8.73
C LYS A 11 15.11 -3.42 9.74
N GLU A 12 16.20 -2.75 9.41
CA GLU A 12 16.80 -1.72 10.27
C GLU A 12 15.91 -0.49 10.39
N LEU A 13 15.29 -0.05 9.29
CA LEU A 13 14.32 1.06 9.30
C LEU A 13 13.10 0.72 10.18
N ILE A 14 12.55 -0.49 10.06
CA ILE A 14 11.43 -0.95 10.92
C ILE A 14 11.86 -0.94 12.39
N ALA A 15 13.01 -1.54 12.70
CA ALA A 15 13.50 -1.63 14.08
C ALA A 15 13.73 -0.25 14.69
N TYR A 16 14.31 0.69 13.91
CA TYR A 16 14.52 2.07 14.36
C TYR A 16 13.19 2.79 14.60
N ALA A 17 12.26 2.74 13.65
CA ALA A 17 10.94 3.39 13.76
C ALA A 17 10.13 2.87 14.97
N LEU A 18 10.27 1.59 15.31
CA LEU A 18 9.61 1.01 16.48
C LEU A 18 10.22 1.51 17.80
N ALA A 19 11.53 1.77 17.83
CA ALA A 19 12.23 2.29 18.99
C ALA A 19 12.10 3.82 19.16
N HIS A 20 11.82 4.56 18.08
CA HIS A 20 11.75 6.03 18.03
C HIS A 20 10.46 6.44 17.33
N ARG A 21 9.33 6.27 18.02
CA ARG A 21 7.99 6.38 17.41
C ARG A 21 7.61 7.81 16.99
N GLU A 22 8.29 8.79 17.57
CA GLU A 22 8.18 10.22 17.27
C GLU A 22 8.95 10.64 16.00
N ASP A 23 9.90 9.84 15.54
CA ASP A 23 10.70 10.12 14.35
C ASP A 23 10.05 9.50 13.12
N ILE A 24 9.53 10.36 12.23
CA ILE A 24 8.80 9.94 11.03
C ILE A 24 9.74 9.66 9.84
N GLU A 25 10.99 10.10 9.90
CA GLU A 25 11.92 10.02 8.78
C GLU A 25 12.26 8.58 8.35
N PRO A 26 12.47 7.61 9.26
CA PRO A 26 12.66 6.21 8.88
C PRO A 26 11.46 5.63 8.14
N LEU A 27 10.24 6.05 8.51
CA LEU A 27 9.01 5.63 7.84
C LEU A 27 8.93 6.24 6.43
N ARG A 28 9.30 7.51 6.26
CA ARG A 28 9.35 8.17 4.93
C ARG A 28 10.20 7.36 3.95
N VAL A 29 11.40 6.94 4.36
CA VAL A 29 12.31 6.12 3.54
C VAL A 29 11.73 4.72 3.30
N LEU A 30 11.06 4.14 4.28
CA LEU A 30 10.37 2.85 4.13
C LEU A 30 9.26 2.90 3.06
N TYR A 31 8.48 3.98 3.05
CA TYR A 31 7.40 4.17 2.09
C TYR A 31 7.91 4.56 0.70
N SER A 32 8.99 5.33 0.59
CA SER A 32 9.58 5.71 -0.71
C SER A 32 10.11 4.51 -1.49
N ARG A 33 10.53 3.45 -0.78
CA ARG A 33 10.98 2.18 -1.38
C ARG A 33 9.84 1.28 -1.85
N ARG A 34 8.58 1.61 -1.54
CA ARG A 34 7.44 0.85 -2.03
C ARG A 34 7.24 1.17 -3.50
N THR A 35 7.83 0.35 -4.36
CA THR A 35 7.39 0.26 -5.74
C THR A 35 6.30 -0.79 -5.79
N PRO A 36 5.12 -0.47 -6.35
CA PRO A 36 4.11 -1.48 -6.63
C PRO A 36 4.74 -2.58 -7.49
N ASP A 37 4.65 -3.82 -7.03
CA ASP A 37 5.17 -4.95 -7.78
C ASP A 37 4.30 -5.25 -9.02
N SER A 38 4.70 -6.23 -9.81
CA SER A 38 3.94 -6.62 -11.02
C SER A 38 2.54 -7.16 -10.72
N GLU A 39 2.23 -7.50 -9.46
CA GLU A 39 0.92 -7.98 -9.03
C GLU A 39 0.03 -6.85 -8.48
N ALA A 40 0.58 -5.63 -8.35
CA ALA A 40 -0.17 -4.49 -7.85
C ALA A 40 -1.31 -4.10 -8.80
N THR A 41 -2.51 -4.00 -8.24
CA THR A 41 -3.69 -3.52 -8.95
C THR A 41 -3.81 -2.01 -8.76
N TRP A 42 -3.86 -1.27 -9.87
CA TRP A 42 -4.05 0.17 -9.87
C TRP A 42 -5.52 0.51 -10.11
N TYR A 43 -6.05 1.41 -9.29
CA TYR A 43 -7.41 1.91 -9.44
C TYR A 43 -7.37 3.37 -9.92
N GLY A 44 -8.30 3.73 -10.78
CA GLY A 44 -8.53 5.12 -11.14
C GLY A 44 -9.04 5.95 -9.95
N PRO A 45 -9.06 7.28 -10.05
CA PRO A 45 -9.63 8.15 -9.02
C PRO A 45 -11.12 7.83 -8.81
N MET A 46 -11.57 7.72 -7.55
CA MET A 46 -12.98 7.43 -7.25
C MET A 46 -13.86 8.68 -7.29
N THR A 47 -13.24 9.85 -7.25
CA THR A 47 -13.91 11.13 -7.31
C THR A 47 -13.15 12.06 -8.24
N THR A 48 -13.84 13.02 -8.81
CA THR A 48 -13.24 14.19 -9.45
C THR A 48 -12.58 15.10 -8.40
N GLU A 49 -11.86 16.13 -8.87
CA GLU A 49 -11.17 17.10 -7.99
C GLU A 49 -12.13 17.87 -7.07
N ASP A 50 -13.37 18.09 -7.50
CA ASP A 50 -14.44 18.74 -6.72
C ASP A 50 -15.18 17.78 -5.77
N GLY A 51 -14.77 16.51 -5.72
CA GLY A 51 -15.35 15.50 -4.83
C GLY A 51 -16.56 14.76 -5.41
N THR A 52 -16.97 15.03 -6.65
CA THR A 52 -18.07 14.29 -7.28
C THR A 52 -17.67 12.84 -7.55
N PRO A 53 -18.49 11.83 -7.18
CA PRO A 53 -18.21 10.42 -7.46
C PRO A 53 -18.05 10.11 -8.95
N ILE A 54 -17.02 9.34 -9.30
CA ILE A 54 -16.84 8.78 -10.64
C ILE A 54 -17.38 7.35 -10.61
N GLU A 55 -18.69 7.22 -10.85
CA GLU A 55 -19.46 5.96 -10.75
C GLU A 55 -18.84 4.80 -11.54
N GLU A 56 -18.23 5.07 -12.69
CA GLU A 56 -17.57 4.05 -13.49
C GLU A 56 -16.33 3.46 -12.79
N ASN A 57 -15.47 4.32 -12.23
CA ASN A 57 -14.26 3.89 -11.54
C ASN A 57 -14.61 3.13 -10.26
N ILE A 58 -15.64 3.59 -9.55
CA ILE A 58 -16.18 2.91 -8.37
C ILE A 58 -16.64 1.49 -8.74
N ARG A 59 -17.46 1.37 -9.79
CA ARG A 59 -17.95 0.06 -10.26
C ARG A 59 -16.82 -0.90 -10.65
N ILE A 60 -15.81 -0.40 -11.37
CA ILE A 60 -14.64 -1.20 -11.75
C ILE A 60 -13.88 -1.67 -10.50
N ALA A 61 -13.68 -0.78 -9.53
CA ALA A 61 -13.00 -1.11 -8.29
C ALA A 61 -13.76 -2.14 -7.46
N GLU A 62 -15.07 -1.96 -7.29
CA GLU A 62 -15.93 -2.91 -6.58
C GLU A 62 -15.90 -4.30 -7.20
N ALA A 63 -15.98 -4.38 -8.53
CA ALA A 63 -15.92 -5.65 -9.26
C ALA A 63 -14.57 -6.36 -9.05
N ALA A 64 -13.47 -5.63 -9.17
CA ALA A 64 -12.13 -6.17 -8.96
C ALA A 64 -11.91 -6.64 -7.51
N ILE A 65 -12.37 -5.87 -6.52
CA ILE A 65 -12.30 -6.23 -5.10
C ILE A 65 -13.10 -7.51 -4.85
N ARG A 66 -14.34 -7.58 -5.36
CA ARG A 66 -15.19 -8.76 -5.22
C ARG A 66 -14.54 -10.01 -5.80
N GLN A 67 -14.02 -9.91 -7.02
CA GLN A 67 -13.31 -11.02 -7.67
C GLN A 67 -12.11 -11.49 -6.84
N ARG A 68 -11.35 -10.56 -6.25
CA ARG A 68 -10.18 -10.89 -5.43
C ARG A 68 -10.56 -11.60 -4.13
N VAL A 69 -11.65 -11.17 -3.47
CA VAL A 69 -12.20 -11.85 -2.29
C VAL A 69 -12.62 -13.27 -2.63
N GLU A 70 -13.39 -13.45 -3.71
CA GLU A 70 -13.83 -14.78 -4.15
C GLU A 70 -12.66 -15.72 -4.50
N GLN A 71 -11.61 -15.20 -5.14
CA GLN A 71 -10.41 -15.98 -5.43
C GLN A 71 -9.67 -16.39 -4.14
N ALA A 72 -9.58 -15.48 -3.16
CA ALA A 72 -8.96 -15.77 -1.88
C ALA A 72 -9.73 -16.85 -1.11
N ASP A 73 -11.06 -16.82 -1.14
CA ASP A 73 -11.88 -17.83 -0.47
C ASP A 73 -11.82 -19.19 -1.16
N ARG A 74 -11.77 -19.24 -2.50
CA ARG A 74 -11.50 -20.48 -3.25
C ARG A 74 -10.16 -21.09 -2.87
N ARG A 75 -9.08 -20.29 -2.84
CA ARG A 75 -7.73 -20.75 -2.44
C ARG A 75 -7.70 -21.33 -1.02
N LYS A 76 -8.54 -20.83 -0.10
CA LYS A 76 -8.64 -21.39 1.26
C LYS A 76 -9.40 -22.72 1.30
N GLN A 77 -10.35 -22.95 0.39
CA GLN A 77 -11.11 -24.20 0.34
C GLN A 77 -10.29 -25.34 -0.29
N ASP A 78 -9.36 -25.00 -1.19
CA ASP A 78 -8.51 -25.95 -1.90
C ASP A 78 -7.20 -26.31 -1.15
N SER A 79 -6.94 -25.72 0.03
CA SER A 79 -5.71 -25.88 0.81
C SER A 79 -5.92 -26.61 2.13
#